data_AF-A0AAV3IGD1-F1
#
_entry.id   AF-A0AAV3IGD1-F1
#
_cell.length_a   1.000
_cell.length_b   1.000
_cell.length_c   1.000
_cell.angle_alpha   90.00
_cell.angle_beta   90.00
_cell.angle_gamma   90.00
#
_symmetry.space_group_name_H-M   'P 1'
#
loop_
_entity.id
_entity.type
_entity.pdbx_description
1 polymer ?
#
loop_
_entity_poly.entity_id
_entity_poly.type
_entity_poly.pdbx_seq_one_letter_code
_entity_poly.pdbx_strand_id
1 'polypeptide(L)'
;MIVLIKIIIRVQNGLIIANYRSFIDNADAIFTDNNNLIAFKQINGYAVVVEQVSNAKNELMLKTMYKARGNYKDSLIYKKTLAKSQNSN
;
A
#
# COMPACT_ATOMS: atom_id res chain seq x y z
N MET A 1 -25.73 1.00 -1.70
CA MET A 1 -24.92 0.23 -2.67
C MET A 1 -23.48 0.69 -2.55
N ILE A 2 -22.65 -0.08 -1.83
CA ILE A 2 -21.25 0.24 -1.53
C ILE A 2 -20.48 0.06 -2.84
N VAL A 3 -19.99 1.16 -3.40
CA VAL A 3 -19.36 1.19 -4.72
C VAL A 3 -18.02 0.44 -4.64
N LEU A 4 -18.02 -0.76 -5.22
CA LEU A 4 -16.82 -1.57 -5.44
C LEU A 4 -15.88 -0.82 -6.40
N ILE A 5 -14.67 -0.52 -5.92
CA ILE A 5 -13.41 -0.68 -6.67
C ILE A 5 -13.38 0.07 -8.02
N LYS A 6 -13.65 1.38 -7.96
CA LYS A 6 -13.08 2.35 -8.90
C LYS A 6 -12.46 3.49 -8.07
N ILE A 7 -11.48 3.16 -7.22
CA ILE A 7 -10.47 4.16 -6.80
C ILE A 7 -9.52 4.31 -7.99
N ILE A 8 -10.08 4.93 -9.02
CA ILE A 8 -9.37 5.58 -10.09
C ILE A 8 -8.65 6.73 -9.38
N ILE A 9 -7.37 6.54 -9.06
CA ILE A 9 -6.49 7.67 -8.82
C ILE A 9 -6.36 8.38 -10.19
N ARG A 10 -7.39 9.16 -10.53
CA ARG A 10 -7.32 10.26 -11.49
C ARG A 10 -6.72 11.46 -10.75
N VAL A 11 -5.62 11.25 -10.03
CA VAL A 11 -4.81 12.35 -9.53
C VAL A 11 -3.92 12.75 -10.69
N GLN A 12 -4.31 13.86 -11.30
CA GLN A 12 -3.67 14.60 -12.36
C GLN A 12 -2.20 14.25 -12.66
N ASN A 13 -1.93 14.02 -13.95
CA ASN A 13 -0.64 14.12 -14.64
C ASN A 13 0.33 12.92 -14.55
N GLY A 14 0.11 11.91 -15.40
CA GLY A 14 1.09 10.84 -15.68
C GLY A 14 0.73 9.51 -15.03
N LEU A 15 0.05 8.70 -15.81
CA LEU A 15 -0.78 7.58 -15.38
C LEU A 15 0.03 6.35 -14.94
N ILE A 16 -0.07 5.96 -13.67
CA ILE A 16 0.21 4.57 -13.25
C ILE A 16 -1.15 3.97 -12.92
N ILE A 17 -1.82 3.36 -13.91
CA ILE A 17 -2.93 2.45 -13.62
C ILE A 17 -2.29 1.16 -13.15
N ALA A 18 -2.14 1.00 -11.84
CA ALA A 18 -1.94 -0.31 -11.26
C ALA A 18 -3.24 -0.71 -10.57
N ASN A 19 -3.76 -1.89 -10.91
CA ASN A 19 -4.68 -2.57 -10.00
C ASN A 19 -3.93 -2.71 -8.67
N TYR A 20 -4.51 -2.29 -7.55
CA TYR A 20 -3.79 -2.37 -6.26
C TYR A 20 -3.36 -3.82 -5.94
N ARG A 21 -4.01 -4.83 -6.52
CA ARG A 21 -3.56 -6.22 -6.47
C ARG A 21 -2.25 -6.42 -7.25
N SER A 22 -2.19 -6.03 -8.53
CA SER A 22 -0.96 -6.13 -9.33
C SER A 22 0.18 -5.25 -8.78
N PHE A 23 -0.16 -4.19 -8.06
CA PHE A 23 0.80 -3.39 -7.30
C PHE A 23 1.47 -4.21 -6.20
N ILE A 24 0.67 -4.92 -5.38
CA ILE A 24 1.17 -5.74 -4.27
C ILE A 24 2.06 -6.86 -4.80
N ASP A 25 1.66 -7.53 -5.90
CA ASP A 25 2.44 -8.62 -6.51
C ASP A 25 3.85 -8.20 -6.91
N ASN A 26 4.06 -6.90 -7.17
CA ASN A 26 5.34 -6.33 -7.61
C ASN A 26 5.83 -5.25 -6.64
N ALA A 27 5.46 -5.33 -5.36
CA ALA A 27 5.91 -4.38 -4.35
C ALA A 27 7.37 -4.65 -3.97
N ASP A 28 8.11 -3.59 -3.66
CA ASP A 28 9.51 -3.67 -3.25
C ASP A 28 9.65 -4.09 -1.78
N ALA A 29 8.60 -3.88 -0.98
CA ALA A 29 8.51 -4.38 0.39
C ALA A 29 7.04 -4.64 0.75
N ILE A 30 6.81 -5.74 1.46
CA ILE A 30 5.49 -6.12 1.97
C ILE A 30 5.65 -6.46 3.44
N PHE A 31 4.74 -5.93 4.26
CA PHE A 31 4.62 -6.25 5.68
C PHE A 31 3.20 -6.71 5.95
N THR A 32 3.08 -7.82 6.65
CA THR A 32 1.79 -8.40 7.02
C THR A 32 1.71 -8.53 8.53
N ASP A 33 0.57 -8.14 9.09
CA ASP A 33 0.14 -8.56 10.42
C ASP A 33 -1.18 -9.35 10.30
N ASN A 34 -1.73 -9.82 11.43
CA ASN A 34 -2.91 -10.69 11.45
C ASN A 34 -4.07 -10.19 10.59
N ASN A 35 -4.28 -8.86 10.53
CA ASN A 35 -5.43 -8.27 9.86
C ASN A 35 -5.05 -7.23 8.80
N ASN A 36 -3.77 -6.88 8.65
CA ASN A 36 -3.34 -5.81 7.76
C ASN A 36 -2.18 -6.25 6.85
N LEU A 37 -2.20 -5.76 5.62
CA LEU A 37 -1.08 -5.85 4.69
C LEU A 37 -0.70 -4.44 4.26
N ILE A 38 0.59 -4.12 4.34
CA ILE A 38 1.13 -2.84 3.87
C ILE A 38 2.21 -3.14 2.83
N ALA A 39 1.99 -2.68 1.60
CA ALA A 39 2.91 -2.82 0.48
C ALA A 39 3.49 -1.47 0.08
N PHE A 40 4.79 -1.45 -0.18
CA PHE A 40 5.55 -0.27 -0.60
C PHE A 40 6.17 -0.52 -1.97
N LYS A 41 6.15 0.52 -2.82
CA LYS A 41 6.83 0.49 -4.11
C LYS A 41 7.43 1.83 -4.46
N GLN A 42 8.66 1.83 -4.95
CA GLN A 42 9.32 2.98 -5.55
C GLN A 42 8.95 3.05 -7.03
N ILE A 43 8.41 4.20 -7.47
CA ILE A 43 8.10 4.43 -8.88
C ILE A 43 8.54 5.84 -9.27
N ASN A 44 9.54 5.94 -10.15
CA ASN A 44 9.98 7.21 -10.78
C ASN A 44 10.19 8.36 -9.78
N GLY A 45 10.89 8.10 -8.66
CA GLY A 45 11.13 9.11 -7.61
C GLY A 45 9.95 9.37 -6.67
N TYR A 46 8.89 8.55 -6.75
CA TYR A 46 7.77 8.56 -5.82
C TYR A 46 7.69 7.27 -5.02
N ALA A 47 7.46 7.40 -3.71
CA ALA A 47 7.03 6.33 -2.85
C ALA A 47 5.51 6.15 -2.99
N VAL A 48 5.08 4.94 -3.33
CA VAL A 48 3.66 4.54 -3.33
C VAL A 48 3.46 3.51 -2.24
N VAL A 49 2.39 3.66 -1.47
CA VAL A 49 2.04 2.77 -0.37
C VAL A 49 0.59 2.34 -0.50
N VAL A 50 0.35 1.05 -0.27
CA VAL A 50 -0.97 0.43 -0.28
C VAL A 50 -1.17 -0.28 1.05
N GLU A 51 -2.24 0.08 1.75
CA GLU A 51 -2.69 -0.60 2.95
C GLU A 51 -3.96 -1.38 2.65
N GLN A 52 -3.98 -2.64 3.06
CA GLN A 52 -5.16 -3.49 3.07
C GLN A 52 -5.49 -3.93 4.49
N VAL A 53 -6.76 -4.18 4.74
CA VAL A 53 -7.28 -4.73 6.00
C VAL A 53 -8.22 -5.89 5.70
N SER A 54 -8.17 -6.96 6.49
CA SER A 54 -9.11 -8.06 6.43
C SER A 54 -10.47 -7.61 6.98
N ASN A 55 -11.54 -7.85 6.24
CA ASN A 55 -12.90 -7.65 6.75
C ASN A 55 -13.34 -8.82 7.66
N ALA A 56 -14.56 -8.74 8.20
CA ALA A 56 -15.14 -9.79 9.05
C ALA A 56 -15.31 -11.16 8.34
N LYS A 57 -15.14 -11.22 7.02
CA LYS A 57 -15.14 -12.44 6.19
C LYS A 57 -13.73 -12.90 5.81
N ASN A 58 -12.69 -12.34 6.42
CA ASN A 58 -11.27 -12.60 6.12
C ASN A 58 -10.86 -12.24 4.67
N GLU A 59 -11.58 -11.33 4.02
CA GLU A 59 -11.21 -10.83 2.69
C GLU A 59 -10.35 -9.58 2.84
N LEU A 60 -9.21 -9.54 2.15
CA LEU A 60 -8.37 -8.34 2.09
C LEU A 60 -9.05 -7.24 1.27
N MET A 61 -9.34 -6.13 1.94
CA MET A 61 -9.94 -4.93 1.34
C MET A 61 -8.94 -3.79 1.35
N LEU A 62 -8.92 -3.00 0.27
CA LEU A 62 -8.14 -1.76 0.22
C LEU A 62 -8.62 -0.81 1.32
N LYS A 63 -7.71 -0.44 2.22
CA LYS A 63 -7.94 0.56 3.27
C LYS A 63 -7.53 1.95 2.78
N THR A 64 -6.31 2.08 2.30
CA THR A 64 -5.80 3.35 1.74
C THR A 64 -4.69 3.10 0.71
N MET A 65 -4.51 4.07 -0.17
CA MET A 65 -3.37 4.16 -1.08
C MET A 65 -2.92 5.61 -1.12
N TYR A 66 -1.62 5.86 -0.99
CA TYR A 66 -1.07 7.20 -1.12
C TYR A 66 0.27 7.19 -1.84
N LYS A 67 0.63 8.34 -2.43
CA LYS A 67 1.84 8.57 -3.21
C LYS A 67 2.50 9.86 -2.78
N ALA A 68 3.80 9.83 -2.51
CA ALA A 68 4.59 10.99 -2.13
C ALA A 68 5.92 11.01 -2.90
N ARG A 69 6.48 12.20 -3.15
CA ARG A 69 7.85 12.31 -3.69
C ARG A 69 8.86 11.82 -2.65
N GLY A 70 9.93 11.18 -3.13
CA GLY A 70 11.01 10.67 -2.30
C GLY A 70 11.11 9.14 -2.32
N ASN A 71 12.02 8.64 -1.49
CA ASN A 71 12.27 7.21 -1.34
C ASN A 71 11.33 6.60 -0.29
N TYR A 72 10.69 5.47 -0.58
CA TYR A 72 9.79 4.81 0.37
C TYR A 72 10.50 4.41 1.67
N LYS A 73 11.79 4.05 1.61
CA LYS A 73 12.60 3.66 2.77
C LYS A 73 12.83 4.82 3.75
N ASP A 74 12.79 6.06 3.27
CA ASP A 74 12.97 7.24 4.10
C ASP A 74 11.68 7.68 4.80
N SER A 75 10.54 7.18 4.33
CA SER A 75 9.24 7.54 4.87
C SER A 75 9.08 7.11 6.33
N LEU A 76 8.43 7.96 7.12
CA LEU A 76 8.11 7.66 8.51
C LEU A 76 7.27 6.38 8.63
N ILE A 77 6.39 6.14 7.65
CA ILE A 77 5.49 4.98 7.64
C ILE A 77 6.29 3.70 7.44
N TYR A 78 7.24 3.65 6.49
CA TYR A 78 8.12 2.49 6.33
C TYR A 78 8.93 2.18 7.59
N LYS A 79 9.55 3.21 8.19
CA LYS A 79 10.36 3.04 9.41
C LYS A 79 9.54 2.50 10.58
N LYS A 80 8.31 3.02 10.77
CA LYS A 80 7.37 2.53 11.79
C LYS A 80 6.91 1.10 11.53
N THR A 81 6.55 0.79 10.28
CA THR A 81 6.12 -0.56 9.88
C THR A 81 7.24 -1.59 10.07
N LEU A 82 8.47 -1.24 9.69
CA LEU A 82 9.64 -2.09 9.90
C LEU A 82 9.89 -2.36 11.39
N ALA A 83 9.88 -1.32 12.23
CA ALA A 83 10.05 -1.47 13.67
C ALA A 83 8.95 -2.34 14.30
N LYS A 84 7.68 -2.14 13.90
CA LYS A 84 6.56 -2.98 14.34
C LYS A 84 6.76 -4.45 13.94
N SER A 85 7.19 -4.69 12.71
CA SER A 85 7.45 -6.03 12.19
C SER A 85 8.59 -6.74 12.94
N GLN A 86 9.60 -6.00 13.41
CA GLN A 86 10.71 -6.56 14.18
C GLN A 86 10.34 -6.85 15.64
N ASN A 87 9.43 -6.07 16.23
CA ASN A 87 8.98 -6.24 17.62
C ASN A 87 7.85 -7.27 17.79
N SER A 88 7.33 -7.84 16.69
CA SER A 88 6.25 -8.84 16.73
C SER A 88 6.76 -10.29 16.85
N ASN A 89 8.03 -10.48 17.23
CA ASN A 89 8.68 -11.77 17.45
C ASN A 89 8.78 -12.11 18.93
#